data_AF-A0A5D0CMR3-F1
#
_entry.id   AF-A0A5D0CMR3-F1
#
_cell.length_a   1.000
_cell.length_b   1.000
_cell.length_c   1.000
_cell.angle_alpha   90.00
_cell.angle_beta   90.00
_cell.angle_gamma   90.00
#
_symmetry.space_group_name_H-M   'P 1'
#
loop_
_entity.id
_entity.type
_entity.pdbx_description
1 polymer ?
#
loop_
_entity_poly.entity_id
_entity_poly.type
_entity_poly.pdbx_seq_one_letter_code
_entity_poly.pdbx_strand_id
1 'polypeptide(L)'
;MDNAIREFEDYMNGEHTLREKIEHIIFMEKEAYRELPPGLMKELILDDRELAQYIENLYQEIAIPVMIRILEEGKASGEISPNVAVEHVLAFIQLYMNQYETILEMAQHSGDLNGFLEGMVHLFFYGICGKP
;
A
#
# COMPACT_ATOMS: atom_id res chain seq x y z
N MET A 1 8.19 -16.27 0.22
CA MET A 1 7.63 -15.09 -0.47
C MET A 1 6.49 -15.49 -1.39
N ASP A 2 6.70 -16.44 -2.30
CA ASP A 2 5.72 -16.82 -3.33
C ASP A 2 4.33 -17.22 -2.79
N ASN A 3 4.27 -17.97 -1.67
CA ASN A 3 2.98 -18.32 -1.06
C ASN A 3 2.24 -17.10 -0.49
N ALA A 4 2.94 -16.18 0.18
CA ALA A 4 2.34 -14.97 0.72
C ALA A 4 1.83 -14.04 -0.39
N ILE A 5 2.54 -14.00 -1.52
CA ILE A 5 2.12 -13.24 -2.71
C ILE A 5 0.85 -13.86 -3.31
N ARG A 6 0.79 -15.18 -3.45
CA ARG A 6 -0.41 -15.86 -3.95
C ARG A 6 -1.61 -15.68 -3.02
N GLU A 7 -1.41 -15.82 -1.70
CA GLU A 7 -2.47 -15.59 -0.71
C GLU A 7 -2.99 -14.16 -0.77
N PHE A 8 -2.09 -13.18 -0.96
CA PHE A 8 -2.47 -11.80 -1.20
C PHE A 8 -3.28 -11.66 -2.49
N GLU A 9 -2.79 -12.16 -3.61
CA GLU A 9 -3.51 -12.08 -4.89
C GLU A 9 -4.89 -12.72 -4.80
N ASP A 10 -5.00 -13.92 -4.21
CA ASP A 10 -6.26 -14.63 -4.01
C ASP A 10 -7.24 -13.81 -3.16
N TYR A 11 -6.76 -13.22 -2.05
CA TYR A 11 -7.59 -12.33 -1.22
C TYR A 11 -8.03 -11.08 -1.99
N MET A 12 -7.14 -10.45 -2.75
CA MET A 12 -7.46 -9.24 -3.51
C MET A 12 -8.35 -9.51 -4.73
N ASN A 13 -8.32 -10.74 -5.26
CA ASN A 13 -9.17 -11.23 -6.35
C ASN A 13 -10.52 -11.79 -5.84
N GLY A 14 -10.65 -12.05 -4.54
CA GLY A 14 -11.85 -12.59 -3.93
C GLY A 14 -13.03 -11.61 -3.84
N GLU A 15 -14.19 -12.14 -3.44
CA GLU A 15 -15.43 -11.38 -3.21
C GLU A 15 -15.39 -10.62 -1.87
N HIS A 16 -14.44 -9.70 -1.74
CA HIS A 16 -14.31 -8.81 -0.58
C HIS A 16 -14.68 -7.38 -0.94
N THR A 17 -15.27 -6.66 0.01
CA THR A 17 -15.52 -5.22 -0.12
C THR A 17 -14.21 -4.45 -0.22
N LEU A 18 -14.26 -3.23 -0.78
CA LEU A 18 -13.09 -2.35 -0.82
C LEU A 18 -12.51 -2.15 0.58
N ARG A 19 -13.39 -1.96 1.57
CA ARG A 19 -13.00 -1.82 2.98
C ARG A 19 -12.22 -3.03 3.50
N GLU A 20 -12.68 -4.25 3.26
CA GLU A 20 -12.00 -5.47 3.72
C GLU A 20 -10.63 -5.65 3.03
N LYS A 21 -10.58 -5.39 1.72
CA LYS A 21 -9.32 -5.38 0.95
C LYS A 21 -8.31 -4.39 1.53
N ILE A 22 -8.77 -3.22 1.93
CA ILE A 22 -7.95 -2.18 2.57
C ILE A 22 -7.48 -2.61 3.96
N GLU A 23 -8.39 -3.09 4.81
CA GLU A 23 -8.06 -3.55 6.17
C GLU A 23 -7.01 -4.67 6.12
N HIS A 24 -7.12 -5.57 5.14
CA HIS A 24 -6.15 -6.63 4.91
C HIS A 24 -4.76 -6.09 4.50
N ILE A 25 -4.69 -5.14 3.55
CA ILE A 25 -3.43 -4.48 3.17
C ILE A 25 -2.74 -3.87 4.40
N ILE A 26 -3.48 -3.10 5.20
CA ILE A 26 -2.95 -2.42 6.38
C ILE A 26 -2.45 -3.44 7.41
N PHE A 27 -3.21 -4.51 7.64
CA PHE A 27 -2.83 -5.57 8.56
C PHE A 27 -1.53 -6.26 8.12
N MET A 28 -1.43 -6.62 6.83
CA MET A 28 -0.24 -7.25 6.26
C MET A 28 1.00 -6.35 6.37
N GLU A 29 0.85 -5.05 6.07
CA GLU A 29 1.95 -4.08 6.16
C GLU A 29 2.47 -3.98 7.60
N LYS A 30 1.55 -3.95 8.58
CA LYS A 30 1.87 -3.88 10.01
C LYS A 30 2.62 -5.12 10.50
N GLU A 31 2.20 -6.32 10.10
CA GLU A 31 2.90 -7.55 10.45
C GLU A 31 4.27 -7.62 9.76
N ALA A 32 4.37 -7.23 8.50
CA ALA A 32 5.64 -7.16 7.77
C ALA A 32 6.64 -6.21 8.46
N TYR A 33 6.21 -5.04 8.93
CA TYR A 33 7.08 -4.10 9.65
C TYR A 33 7.50 -4.56 11.04
N ARG A 34 6.76 -5.50 11.66
CA ARG A 34 7.20 -6.13 12.91
C ARG A 34 8.32 -7.13 12.68
N GLU A 35 8.22 -7.92 11.61
CA GLU A 35 9.21 -8.95 11.29
C GLU A 35 10.47 -8.34 10.66
N LEU A 36 10.29 -7.39 9.75
CA LEU A 36 11.36 -6.73 9.03
C LEU A 36 11.17 -5.21 9.09
N PRO A 37 11.82 -4.54 10.06
CA PRO A 37 11.71 -3.10 10.19
C PRO A 37 12.12 -2.41 8.89
N PRO A 38 11.45 -1.31 8.51
CA PRO A 38 11.63 -0.76 7.17
C PRO A 38 13.08 -0.32 6.86
N GLY A 39 13.82 0.18 7.86
CA GLY A 39 15.23 0.55 7.70
C GLY A 39 16.15 -0.64 7.37
N LEU A 40 15.87 -1.83 7.92
CA LEU A 40 16.60 -3.06 7.62
C LEU A 40 16.28 -3.58 6.21
N MET A 41 15.01 -3.45 5.80
CA MET A 41 14.59 -3.79 4.43
C MET A 41 15.33 -2.96 3.39
N LYS A 42 15.53 -1.67 3.64
CA LYS A 42 16.31 -0.78 2.76
C LYS A 42 17.76 -1.26 2.59
N GLU A 43 18.44 -1.57 3.68
CA GLU A 43 19.83 -2.05 3.63
C GLU A 43 19.94 -3.32 2.77
N LEU A 44 19.02 -4.27 2.96
CA LEU A 44 18.96 -5.50 2.17
C LEU A 44 18.76 -5.24 0.67
N ILE A 45 17.88 -4.31 0.30
CA ILE A 45 17.62 -3.95 -1.10
C ILE A 45 18.83 -3.25 -1.74
N LEU A 46 19.52 -2.39 -0.99
CA LEU A 46 20.70 -1.69 -1.50
C LEU A 46 21.88 -2.63 -1.74
N ASP A 47 22.03 -3.64 -0.89
CA ASP A 47 23.14 -4.59 -0.93
C ASP A 47 22.91 -5.73 -1.94
N ASP A 48 21.66 -5.99 -2.33
CA ASP A 48 21.28 -7.07 -3.26
C ASP A 48 20.48 -6.56 -4.47
N ARG A 49 21.16 -6.49 -5.62
CA ARG A 49 20.54 -6.07 -6.88
C ARG A 49 19.49 -7.05 -7.41
N GLU A 50 19.62 -8.34 -7.15
CA GLU A 50 18.65 -9.35 -7.58
C GLU A 50 17.36 -9.18 -6.77
N LEU A 51 17.49 -8.97 -5.46
CA LEU A 51 16.37 -8.65 -4.58
C LEU A 51 15.69 -7.33 -4.97
N ALA A 52 16.47 -6.29 -5.29
CA ALA A 52 15.94 -5.01 -5.74
C ALA A 52 15.11 -5.17 -7.03
N GLN A 53 15.63 -5.89 -8.01
CA GLN A 53 14.92 -6.16 -9.26
C GLN A 53 13.66 -7.00 -9.02
N TYR A 54 13.75 -8.00 -8.14
CA TYR A 54 12.60 -8.83 -7.79
C TYR A 54 11.47 -8.00 -7.17
N ILE A 55 11.79 -7.09 -6.23
CA ILE A 55 10.80 -6.20 -5.61
C ILE A 55 10.21 -5.21 -6.63
N GLU A 56 11.04 -4.67 -7.52
CA GLU A 56 10.57 -3.80 -8.59
C GLU A 56 9.59 -4.55 -9.52
N ASN A 57 9.89 -5.80 -9.89
CA ASN A 57 9.01 -6.62 -10.70
C ASN A 57 7.69 -6.91 -9.97
N LEU A 58 7.72 -7.26 -8.68
CA LEU A 58 6.50 -7.44 -7.88
C LEU A 58 5.64 -6.17 -7.85
N TYR A 59 6.27 -5.01 -7.71
CA TYR A 59 5.56 -3.74 -7.70
C TYR A 59 4.87 -3.47 -9.05
N GLN A 60 5.58 -3.65 -10.16
CA GLN A 60 5.08 -3.39 -11.52
C GLN A 60 4.04 -4.41 -11.98
N GLU A 61 4.28 -5.70 -11.73
CA GLU A 61 3.49 -6.80 -12.28
C GLU A 61 2.30 -7.21 -11.41
N ILE A 62 2.36 -6.92 -10.09
CA ILE A 62 1.32 -7.35 -9.15
C ILE A 62 0.67 -6.15 -8.46
N ALA A 63 1.46 -5.34 -7.75
CA ALA A 63 0.89 -4.29 -6.89
C ALA A 63 0.12 -3.23 -7.70
N ILE A 64 0.68 -2.74 -8.82
CA ILE A 64 0.02 -1.75 -9.67
C ILE A 64 -1.27 -2.31 -10.31
N PRO A 65 -1.27 -3.48 -10.99
CA PRO A 65 -2.50 -4.04 -11.56
C PRO A 65 -3.59 -4.31 -10.53
N VAL A 66 -3.22 -4.83 -9.35
CA VAL A 66 -4.16 -5.05 -8.24
C VAL A 66 -4.76 -3.71 -7.79
N MET A 67 -3.94 -2.68 -7.62
CA MET A 67 -4.42 -1.35 -7.22
C MET A 67 -5.38 -0.74 -8.24
N ILE A 68 -5.04 -0.79 -9.53
CA ILE A 68 -5.92 -0.31 -10.61
C ILE A 68 -7.29 -0.97 -10.51
N ARG A 69 -7.31 -2.31 -10.38
CA ARG A 69 -8.55 -3.06 -10.29
C ARG A 69 -9.38 -2.67 -9.08
N ILE A 70 -8.77 -2.53 -7.90
CA ILE A 70 -9.46 -2.09 -6.67
C ILE A 70 -10.09 -0.71 -6.86
N LEU A 71 -9.37 0.20 -7.53
CA LEU A 71 -9.85 1.55 -7.79
C LEU A 71 -11.02 1.54 -8.79
N GLU A 72 -10.96 0.72 -9.82
CA GLU A 72 -12.05 0.57 -10.79
C GLU A 72 -13.29 -0.09 -10.17
N GLU A 73 -13.12 -1.17 -9.41
CA GLU A 73 -14.18 -1.84 -8.66
C GLU A 73 -14.85 -0.89 -7.67
N GLY A 74 -14.06 -0.15 -6.89
CA GLY A 74 -14.56 0.83 -5.92
C GLY A 74 -15.29 1.99 -6.59
N LYS A 75 -14.88 2.41 -7.80
CA LYS A 75 -15.63 3.42 -8.58
C LYS A 75 -16.94 2.85 -9.11
N ALA A 76 -16.95 1.61 -9.57
CA ALA A 76 -18.15 0.93 -10.07
C ALA A 76 -19.18 0.67 -8.96
N SER A 77 -18.73 0.34 -7.74
CA SER A 77 -19.59 0.14 -6.57
C SER A 77 -20.07 1.45 -5.92
N GLY A 78 -19.47 2.59 -6.28
CA GLY A 78 -19.76 3.90 -5.68
C GLY A 78 -19.07 4.13 -4.33
N GLU A 79 -18.15 3.24 -3.93
CA GLU A 79 -17.34 3.40 -2.72
C GLU A 79 -16.20 4.42 -2.89
N ILE A 80 -15.73 4.60 -4.13
CA ILE A 80 -14.72 5.61 -4.52
C ILE A 80 -15.40 6.73 -5.29
N SER A 81 -14.99 7.97 -4.99
CA SER A 81 -15.54 9.14 -5.64
C SER A 81 -15.28 9.11 -7.16
N PRO A 82 -16.29 9.40 -8.00
CA PRO A 82 -16.11 9.45 -9.46
C PRO A 82 -15.11 10.53 -9.89
N ASN A 83 -14.88 11.54 -9.04
CA ASN A 83 -13.92 12.63 -9.26
C ASN A 83 -12.46 12.22 -9.04
N VAL A 84 -12.22 11.04 -8.46
CA VAL A 84 -10.87 10.50 -8.24
C VAL A 84 -10.52 9.62 -9.44
N ALA A 85 -9.61 10.10 -10.29
CA ALA A 85 -9.05 9.31 -11.38
C ALA A 85 -8.02 8.29 -10.85
N VAL A 86 -7.91 7.15 -11.51
CA VAL A 86 -6.99 6.06 -11.10
C VAL A 86 -5.56 6.58 -11.12
N GLU A 87 -5.21 7.38 -12.13
CA GLU A 87 -3.91 7.99 -12.33
C GLU A 87 -3.52 8.94 -11.19
N HIS A 88 -4.49 9.65 -10.60
CA HIS A 88 -4.22 10.52 -9.44
C HIS A 88 -3.81 9.71 -8.22
N VAL A 89 -4.46 8.57 -8.00
CA VAL A 89 -4.15 7.68 -6.87
C VAL A 89 -2.81 6.99 -7.09
N LEU A 90 -2.53 6.49 -8.29
CA LEU A 90 -1.23 5.89 -8.63
C LEU A 90 -0.09 6.90 -8.46
N ALA A 91 -0.27 8.14 -8.90
CA ALA A 91 0.72 9.20 -8.68
C ALA A 91 0.94 9.48 -7.19
N PHE A 92 -0.13 9.48 -6.38
CA PHE A 92 -0.02 9.65 -4.93
C PHE A 92 0.74 8.49 -4.26
N ILE A 93 0.45 7.25 -4.65
CA ILE A 93 1.18 6.06 -4.17
C ILE A 93 2.65 6.15 -4.55
N GLN A 94 2.96 6.56 -5.78
CA GLN A 94 4.34 6.71 -6.23
C GLN A 94 5.07 7.80 -5.43
N LEU A 95 4.42 8.92 -5.11
CA LEU A 95 4.97 9.95 -4.22
C LEU A 95 5.25 9.40 -2.82
N TYR A 96 4.32 8.61 -2.27
CA TYR A 96 4.50 7.96 -0.98
C TYR A 96 5.71 7.01 -0.99
N MET A 97 5.81 6.14 -1.99
CA MET A 97 6.92 5.19 -2.13
C MET A 97 8.27 5.92 -2.29
N ASN A 98 8.31 6.99 -3.08
CA ASN A 98 9.52 7.80 -3.27
C ASN A 98 9.95 8.57 -2.02
N GLN A 99 9.05 8.79 -1.06
CA GLN A 99 9.28 9.56 0.16
C GLN A 99 9.12 8.72 1.42
N TYR A 100 9.04 7.40 1.29
CA TYR A 100 8.67 6.51 2.39
C TYR A 100 9.65 6.65 3.57
N GLU A 101 10.94 6.89 3.31
CA GLU A 101 11.95 7.10 4.36
C GLU A 101 11.66 8.35 5.18
N THR A 102 11.38 9.47 4.50
CA THR A 102 11.02 10.73 5.16
C THR A 102 9.73 10.58 5.96
N ILE A 103 8.75 9.84 5.43
CA ILE A 103 7.50 9.56 6.13
C ILE A 103 7.76 8.71 7.38
N LEU A 104 8.63 7.69 7.28
CA LEU A 104 9.01 6.84 8.39
C LEU A 104 9.75 7.64 9.47
N GLU A 105 10.68 8.50 9.08
CA GLU A 105 11.35 9.42 10.01
C GLU A 105 10.33 10.31 10.73
N MET A 106 9.40 10.94 10.00
CA MET A 106 8.33 11.74 10.60
C MET A 106 7.48 10.92 11.59
N ALA A 107 7.17 9.68 11.23
CA ALA A 107 6.41 8.77 12.08
C ALA A 107 7.19 8.35 13.34
N GLN A 108 8.51 8.19 13.25
CA GLN A 108 9.35 7.94 14.44
C GLN A 108 9.43 9.16 15.36
N HIS A 109 9.50 10.37 14.80
CA HIS A 109 9.53 11.63 15.56
C HIS A 109 8.18 12.00 16.19
N SER A 110 7.07 11.40 15.76
CA SER A 110 5.74 11.70 16.30
C SER A 110 5.55 11.23 17.75
N GLY A 111 6.38 10.29 18.22
CA GLY A 111 6.21 9.60 19.51
C GLY A 111 5.16 8.47 19.47
N ASP A 112 4.45 8.31 18.36
CA ASP A 112 3.49 7.22 18.08
C ASP A 112 3.56 6.81 16.61
N LEU A 113 4.50 5.91 16.30
CA LEU A 113 4.74 5.39 14.96
C LEU A 113 3.47 4.79 14.34
N ASN A 114 2.77 3.94 15.10
CA ASN A 114 1.60 3.23 14.59
C ASN A 114 0.42 4.18 14.35
N GLY A 115 0.13 5.07 15.32
CA GLY A 115 -0.94 6.05 15.16
C GLY A 115 -0.69 7.04 14.02
N PHE A 116 0.57 7.42 13.78
CA PHE A 116 0.93 8.26 12.64
C PHE A 116 0.65 7.57 11.30
N LEU A 117 1.12 6.32 11.14
CA LEU A 117 0.91 5.55 9.91
C LEU A 117 -0.58 5.23 9.69
N GLU A 118 -1.30 4.83 10.73
CA GLU A 118 -2.75 4.60 10.68
C GLU A 118 -3.51 5.88 10.28
N GLY A 119 -3.09 7.05 10.77
CA GLY A 119 -3.65 8.35 10.38
C GLY A 119 -3.39 8.71 8.91
N MET A 120 -2.19 8.46 8.39
CA MET A 120 -1.84 8.69 6.98
C MET A 120 -2.69 7.82 6.04
N VAL A 121 -2.82 6.54 6.38
CA VAL A 121 -3.68 5.60 5.68
C VAL A 121 -5.15 6.05 5.72
N HIS A 122 -5.63 6.51 6.87
CA HIS A 122 -6.98 7.04 7.01
C HIS A 122 -7.23 8.25 6.11
N LEU A 123 -6.29 9.21 6.06
CA LEU A 123 -6.39 10.39 5.19
C LEU A 123 -6.44 10.00 3.71
N PHE A 124 -5.61 9.04 3.30
CA PHE A 124 -5.60 8.52 1.93
C PHE A 124 -6.96 7.96 1.54
N PHE A 125 -7.52 7.05 2.34
CA PHE A 125 -8.81 6.44 2.03
C PHE A 125 -9.98 7.41 2.15
N TYR A 126 -9.95 8.33 3.10
CA TYR A 126 -10.96 9.38 3.21
C TYR A 126 -10.97 10.26 1.95
N GLY A 127 -9.79 10.66 1.46
CA GLY A 127 -9.64 11.41 0.21
C GLY A 127 -10.15 10.65 -1.02
N ILE A 128 -9.85 9.35 -1.13
CA ILE A 128 -10.29 8.51 -2.26
C ILE A 128 -11.80 8.27 -2.25
N CYS A 129 -12.36 7.97 -1.08
CA CYS A 129 -13.81 7.81 -0.94
C CYS A 129 -14.57 9.11 -1.22
N GLY A 130 -13.91 10.27 -1.06
CA GLY A 130 -14.47 11.60 -1.33
C GLY A 130 -15.71 11.91 -0.48
N LYS A 131 -15.81 11.30 0.70
CA LYS A 131 -16.86 11.60 1.68
C LYS A 131 -16.44 12.87 2.42
N PRO A 132 -17.20 13.97 2.38
CA PRO A 132 -17.04 15.07 3.33
C PRO A 132 -17.45 14.67 4.75
#